data_AF-A0A7W0ZJX0-F1
#
_entry.id   AF-A0A7W0ZJX0-F1
#
_cell.length_a   1.000
_cell.length_b   1.000
_cell.length_c   1.000
_cell.angle_alpha   90.00
_cell.angle_beta   90.00
_cell.angle_gamma   90.00
#
_symmetry.space_group_name_H-M   'P 1'
#
loop_
_entity.id
_entity.type
_entity.pdbx_description
1 polymer ?
#
loop_
_entity_poly.entity_id
_entity_poly.type
_entity_poly.pdbx_seq_one_letter_code
_entity_poly.pdbx_strand_id
1 'polypeptide(L)'
;MVQEQVYRHGRGGEQVRPFAHAARVSCRGYSLGLQRVVTDFGADVSFARVPEKVREHYGIEVSASTVRAITEGHGAALESESEVSVELPLGGVTRLVTEMDGSMLPTVQMAEDKGDKRRQRKVNWTEARLCLAGLPESVSRKYAATLGSVEEAGRQWKGCVVQAGGGRHTHLHCVGDAASWIEAQAARQFGSQASYLVDFYHVSEYLAKAAVVVAPQSSQAWLHTQQERLKKNQVVEVLAALAPHCEAAALPAAEAPVRVCQRYLRNHLAQLDYAGAIAAGLPIGSGEIESSHRTVIQSRLKISGAWWLVENAGKMLALRVTRANQEWKSYWTQLRQSNA
;
A
#
# COMPACT_ATOMS: atom_id res chain seq x y z
N MET A 1 39.41 -13.41 12.54
CA MET A 1 38.82 -12.22 13.20
C MET A 1 39.95 -11.52 13.96
N VAL A 2 40.30 -10.28 13.63
CA VAL A 2 41.32 -9.55 14.42
C VAL A 2 40.60 -8.93 15.61
N GLN A 3 40.82 -9.47 16.81
CA GLN A 3 40.38 -8.81 18.05
C GLN A 3 41.43 -7.77 18.44
N GLU A 4 41.04 -6.50 18.36
CA GLU A 4 41.85 -5.40 18.87
C GLU A 4 41.33 -5.00 20.25
N GLN A 5 42.24 -4.80 21.19
CA GLN A 5 41.91 -4.26 22.51
C GLN A 5 41.68 -2.74 22.40
N VAL A 6 40.47 -2.31 22.71
CA VAL A 6 40.08 -0.89 22.70
C VAL A 6 40.37 -0.28 24.07
N TYR A 7 41.15 0.79 24.10
CA TYR A 7 41.44 1.56 25.31
C TYR A 7 40.54 2.79 25.36
N ARG A 8 40.25 3.31 26.55
CA ARG A 8 39.50 4.55 26.73
C ARG A 8 40.19 5.42 27.76
N HIS A 9 40.39 6.70 27.46
CA HIS A 9 40.96 7.64 28.44
C HIS A 9 39.93 7.98 29.52
N GLY A 10 39.96 7.25 30.64
CA GLY A 10 39.02 7.45 31.75
C GLY A 10 37.57 7.08 31.42
N ARG A 11 36.62 7.44 32.32
CA ARG A 11 35.20 7.02 32.20
C ARG A 11 34.44 7.69 31.05
N GLY A 12 34.96 8.75 30.44
CA GLY A 12 34.28 9.49 29.36
C GLY A 12 35.19 10.06 28.27
N GLY A 13 36.48 9.73 28.26
CA GLY A 13 37.40 10.22 27.23
C GLY A 13 37.36 9.39 25.95
N GLU A 14 38.19 9.81 25.01
CA GLU A 14 38.26 9.26 23.67
C GLU A 14 38.66 7.77 23.69
N GLN A 15 38.06 6.99 22.78
CA GLN A 15 38.47 5.60 22.56
C GLN A 15 39.72 5.57 21.69
N VAL A 16 40.76 4.89 22.18
CA VAL A 16 42.02 4.69 21.48
C VAL A 16 42.06 3.26 20.97
N ARG A 17 42.35 3.13 19.67
CA ARG A 17 42.50 1.85 18.96
C ARG A 17 43.92 1.79 18.36
N PRO A 18 44.93 1.35 19.15
CA PRO A 18 46.33 1.48 18.77
C PRO A 18 46.70 0.75 17.47
N PHE A 19 46.12 -0.43 17.25
CA PHE A 19 46.35 -1.19 16.03
C PHE A 19 45.66 -0.51 14.84
N ALA A 20 44.40 -0.09 14.96
CA ALA A 20 43.72 0.61 13.88
C ALA A 20 44.44 1.92 13.51
N HIS A 21 44.91 2.66 14.51
CA HIS A 21 45.69 3.89 14.31
C HIS A 21 47.03 3.61 13.61
N ALA A 22 47.81 2.65 14.10
CA ALA A 22 49.10 2.28 13.51
C ALA A 22 48.97 1.71 12.09
N ALA A 23 47.96 0.88 11.85
CA ALA A 23 47.63 0.31 10.54
C ALA A 23 46.93 1.31 9.61
N ARG A 24 46.66 2.55 10.06
CA ARG A 24 45.89 3.59 9.35
C ARG A 24 44.52 3.09 8.87
N VAL A 25 43.94 2.14 9.61
CA VAL A 25 42.59 1.63 9.39
C VAL A 25 41.62 2.59 10.07
N SER A 26 40.91 3.39 9.28
CA SER A 26 39.82 4.23 9.78
C SER A 26 38.47 3.62 9.44
N CYS A 27 37.51 3.72 10.37
CA CYS A 27 36.12 3.38 10.10
C CYS A 27 35.54 4.43 9.15
N ARG A 28 35.37 4.10 7.87
CA ARG A 28 34.68 4.97 6.89
C ARG A 28 33.15 4.89 7.00
N GLY A 29 32.63 4.04 7.88
CA GLY A 29 31.22 3.71 8.01
C GLY A 29 30.94 2.23 7.69
N TYR A 30 29.67 1.88 7.63
CA TYR A 30 29.23 0.54 7.27
C TYR A 30 29.41 0.32 5.77
N SER A 31 29.94 -0.83 5.36
CA SER A 31 30.06 -1.15 3.92
C SER A 31 28.68 -1.24 3.26
N LEU A 32 28.58 -0.96 1.97
CA LEU A 32 27.32 -1.08 1.22
C LEU A 32 26.70 -2.48 1.32
N GLY A 33 27.55 -3.52 1.41
CA GLY A 33 27.09 -4.89 1.64
C GLY A 33 26.37 -5.05 2.99
N LEU A 34 26.93 -4.50 4.06
CA LEU A 34 26.31 -4.54 5.38
C LEU A 34 25.09 -3.62 5.49
N GLN A 35 25.13 -2.44 4.86
CA GLN A 35 23.97 -1.56 4.76
C GLN A 35 22.80 -2.31 4.08
N ARG A 36 23.05 -3.01 2.97
CA ARG A 36 22.04 -3.83 2.29
C ARG A 36 21.39 -4.89 3.18
N VAL A 37 22.19 -5.61 3.96
CA VAL A 37 21.68 -6.62 4.92
C VAL A 37 20.82 -5.96 5.99
N VAL A 38 21.33 -4.88 6.59
CA VAL A 38 20.64 -4.15 7.64
C VAL A 38 19.30 -3.59 7.16
N THR A 39 19.27 -3.01 5.96
CA THR A 39 18.05 -2.45 5.36
C THR A 39 17.04 -3.54 5.00
N ASP A 40 17.49 -4.70 4.50
CA ASP A 40 16.60 -5.84 4.19
C ASP A 40 15.87 -6.32 5.46
N PHE A 41 16.61 -6.57 6.54
CA PHE A 41 16.01 -6.94 7.81
C PHE A 41 15.16 -5.82 8.42
N GLY A 42 15.60 -4.56 8.33
CA GLY A 42 14.86 -3.41 8.82
C GLY A 42 13.53 -3.16 8.09
N ALA A 43 13.44 -3.61 6.84
CA ALA A 43 12.22 -3.56 6.04
C ALA A 43 11.20 -4.65 6.41
N ASP A 44 11.61 -5.74 7.06
CA ASP A 44 10.73 -6.87 7.42
C ASP A 44 10.36 -6.90 8.91
N VAL A 45 11.26 -6.50 9.80
CA VAL A 45 11.03 -6.58 11.25
C VAL A 45 11.32 -5.26 11.95
N SER A 46 10.91 -5.16 13.22
CA SER A 46 11.22 -4.01 14.05
C SER A 46 12.74 -3.83 14.19
N PHE A 47 13.20 -2.58 14.17
CA PHE A 47 14.64 -2.26 14.24
C PHE A 47 15.33 -2.83 15.49
N ALA A 48 14.58 -3.03 16.58
CA ALA A 48 15.09 -3.63 17.81
C ALA A 48 15.47 -5.12 17.66
N ARG A 49 14.86 -5.85 16.71
CA ARG A 49 15.11 -7.28 16.46
C ARG A 49 16.19 -7.54 15.41
N VAL A 50 16.54 -6.53 14.61
CA VAL A 50 17.54 -6.67 13.55
C VAL A 50 18.95 -6.96 14.08
N PRO A 51 19.44 -6.35 15.18
CA PRO A 51 20.75 -6.67 15.75
C PRO A 51 20.98 -8.16 16.00
N GLU A 52 19.97 -8.86 16.54
CA GLU A 52 20.05 -10.30 16.79
C GLU A 52 20.23 -11.09 15.49
N LYS A 53 19.50 -10.72 14.43
CA LYS A 53 19.61 -11.36 13.10
C LYS A 53 20.96 -11.10 12.44
N VAL A 54 21.48 -9.87 12.52
CA VAL A 54 22.78 -9.53 11.93
C VAL A 54 23.90 -10.28 12.66
N ARG A 55 23.84 -10.38 14.00
CA ARG A 55 24.79 -11.16 14.77
C ARG A 55 24.71 -12.65 14.45
N GLU A 56 23.51 -13.21 14.37
CA GLU A 56 23.28 -14.63 14.08
C GLU A 56 23.84 -15.03 12.71
N HIS A 57 23.49 -14.29 11.65
CA HIS A 57 23.82 -14.69 10.29
C HIS A 57 25.20 -14.21 9.80
N TYR A 58 25.76 -13.17 10.41
CA TYR A 58 26.99 -12.52 9.93
C TYR A 58 28.06 -12.32 11.01
N GLY A 59 27.77 -12.59 12.29
CA GLY A 59 28.72 -12.40 13.40
C GLY A 59 29.06 -10.94 13.68
N ILE A 60 28.25 -9.99 13.19
CA ILE A 60 28.50 -8.55 13.31
C ILE A 60 27.52 -7.95 14.30
N GLU A 61 28.05 -7.16 15.24
CA GLU A 61 27.23 -6.38 16.17
C GLU A 61 26.85 -5.02 15.56
N VAL A 62 25.57 -4.70 15.58
CA VAL A 62 25.02 -3.40 15.16
C VAL A 62 23.97 -2.94 16.17
N SER A 63 23.90 -1.63 16.41
CA SER A 63 22.87 -1.08 17.32
C SER A 63 21.53 -0.89 16.60
N ALA A 64 20.42 -0.96 17.34
CA ALA A 64 19.09 -0.72 16.77
C ALA A 64 18.93 0.71 16.20
N SER A 65 19.60 1.71 16.78
CA SER A 65 19.60 3.09 16.26
C SER A 65 20.37 3.19 14.94
N THR A 66 21.48 2.47 14.80
CA THR A 66 22.20 2.35 13.52
C THR A 66 21.35 1.67 12.46
N VAL A 67 20.70 0.55 12.81
CA VAL A 67 19.78 -0.14 11.89
C VAL A 67 18.72 0.82 11.36
N ARG A 68 18.09 1.56 12.28
CA ARG A 68 17.08 2.56 11.94
C ARG A 68 17.64 3.62 10.99
N ALA A 69 18.76 4.25 11.35
CA ALA A 69 19.35 5.33 10.57
C ALA A 69 19.72 4.89 9.14
N ILE A 70 20.31 3.70 8.99
CA ILE A 70 20.65 3.14 7.67
C ILE A 70 19.36 2.83 6.89
N THR A 71 18.40 2.15 7.50
CA THR A 71 17.17 1.73 6.81
C THR A 71 16.34 2.94 6.37
N GLU A 72 16.12 3.90 7.27
CA GLU A 72 15.39 5.14 6.96
C GLU A 72 16.15 6.01 5.95
N GLY A 73 17.49 6.02 5.99
CA GLY A 73 18.31 6.73 5.00
C GLY A 73 18.13 6.21 3.58
N HIS A 74 18.13 4.89 3.39
CA HIS A 74 17.83 4.28 2.08
C HIS A 74 16.37 4.48 1.68
N GLY A 75 15.43 4.41 2.64
CA GLY A 75 14.03 4.72 2.38
C GLY A 75 13.81 6.16 1.90
N ALA A 76 14.52 7.12 2.48
CA ALA A 76 14.46 8.53 2.06
C ALA A 76 15.00 8.75 0.64
N ALA A 77 16.11 8.08 0.28
CA ALA A 77 16.64 8.13 -1.08
C ALA A 77 15.60 7.63 -2.10
N LEU A 78 15.00 6.46 -1.83
CA LEU A 78 13.96 5.88 -2.70
C LEU A 78 12.70 6.76 -2.78
N GLU A 79 12.29 7.36 -1.67
CA GLU A 79 11.16 8.30 -1.64
C GLU A 79 11.45 9.53 -2.51
N SER A 80 12.67 10.07 -2.47
CA SER A 80 13.08 11.22 -3.30
C SER A 80 13.23 10.90 -4.79
N GLU A 81 13.60 9.66 -5.12
CA GLU A 81 13.77 9.17 -6.50
C GLU A 81 12.46 8.73 -7.15
N SER A 82 11.34 8.76 -6.42
CA SER A 82 10.02 8.40 -6.94
C SER A 82 9.50 9.49 -7.89
N GLU A 83 10.19 9.69 -9.02
CA GLU A 83 9.77 10.56 -10.12
C GLU A 83 8.52 9.95 -10.77
N VAL A 84 7.40 10.65 -10.64
CA VAL A 84 6.17 10.28 -11.32
C VAL A 84 6.19 10.93 -12.69
N SER A 85 6.47 10.15 -13.74
CA SER A 85 6.20 10.59 -15.11
C SER A 85 4.70 10.89 -15.25
N VAL A 86 4.38 12.13 -15.60
CA VAL A 86 3.01 12.68 -15.56
C VAL A 86 2.24 12.40 -16.85
N GLU A 87 2.92 12.06 -17.94
CA GLU A 87 2.31 11.82 -19.24
C GLU A 87 2.31 10.35 -19.64
N LEU A 88 1.19 9.91 -20.22
CA LEU A 88 1.10 8.59 -20.83
C LEU A 88 1.91 8.58 -22.14
N PRO A 89 2.84 7.62 -22.32
CA PRO A 89 3.54 7.43 -23.57
C PRO A 89 2.60 7.17 -24.76
N LEU A 90 3.05 7.45 -25.98
CA LEU A 90 2.27 7.18 -27.19
C LEU A 90 2.02 5.66 -27.38
N GLY A 91 3.04 4.85 -27.19
CA GLY A 91 2.94 3.38 -27.20
C GLY A 91 2.45 2.83 -25.86
N GLY A 92 1.83 1.65 -25.89
CA GLY A 92 1.39 0.96 -24.69
C GLY A 92 0.76 -0.39 -25.02
N VAL A 93 0.54 -1.19 -23.99
CA VAL A 93 -0.20 -2.46 -24.11
C VAL A 93 -1.68 -2.21 -24.37
N THR A 94 -2.41 -3.23 -24.84
CA THR A 94 -3.83 -3.08 -25.17
C THR A 94 -4.71 -2.83 -23.95
N ARG A 95 -4.45 -3.55 -22.84
CA ARG A 95 -5.24 -3.46 -21.62
C ARG A 95 -4.39 -3.67 -20.38
N LEU A 96 -4.73 -2.96 -19.31
CA LEU A 96 -4.24 -3.23 -17.95
C LEU A 96 -5.41 -3.37 -16.99
N VAL A 97 -5.22 -4.17 -15.94
CA VAL A 97 -6.04 -4.14 -14.73
C VAL A 97 -5.34 -3.23 -13.73
N THR A 98 -6.12 -2.41 -13.04
CA THR A 98 -5.57 -1.51 -12.04
C THR A 98 -6.52 -1.28 -10.87
N GLU A 99 -5.98 -1.16 -9.67
CA GLU A 99 -6.76 -1.04 -8.44
C GLU A 99 -6.09 0.00 -7.54
N MET A 100 -6.90 0.68 -6.72
CA MET A 100 -6.40 1.60 -5.69
C MET A 100 -7.28 1.44 -4.46
N ASP A 101 -6.65 1.51 -3.29
CA ASP A 101 -7.33 1.43 -2.00
C ASP A 101 -6.54 2.15 -0.89
N GLY A 102 -7.26 2.61 0.13
CA GLY A 102 -6.71 3.27 1.31
C GLY A 102 -6.68 2.36 2.53
N SER A 103 -5.58 2.36 3.29
CA SER A 103 -5.49 1.65 4.56
C SER A 103 -4.96 2.53 5.68
N MET A 104 -5.63 2.50 6.83
CA MET A 104 -5.25 3.30 7.99
C MET A 104 -4.00 2.74 8.67
N LEU A 105 -2.98 3.58 8.80
CA LEU A 105 -1.73 3.30 9.51
C LEU A 105 -1.63 4.07 10.83
N PRO A 106 -1.05 3.45 11.87
CA PRO A 106 -0.83 4.09 13.16
C PRO A 106 0.31 5.10 13.07
N THR A 107 -0.01 6.39 13.22
CA THR A 107 0.96 7.48 13.20
C THR A 107 0.98 8.24 14.52
N VAL A 108 2.07 8.96 14.78
CA VAL A 108 2.24 9.81 15.94
C VAL A 108 2.69 11.20 15.54
N GLN A 109 2.18 12.19 16.25
CA GLN A 109 2.66 13.56 16.22
C GLN A 109 3.28 13.88 17.58
N MET A 110 4.50 14.43 17.56
CA MET A 110 5.20 14.83 18.76
C MET A 110 4.90 16.31 19.04
N ALA A 111 4.62 16.65 20.29
CA ALA A 111 4.44 18.05 20.70
C ALA A 111 5.75 18.84 20.55
N GLU A 112 5.65 20.13 20.21
CA GLU A 112 6.79 21.03 20.02
C GLU A 112 7.39 21.54 21.35
N ASP A 113 6.70 21.34 22.47
CA ASP A 113 7.04 21.93 23.76
C ASP A 113 8.33 21.39 24.43
N LYS A 114 8.90 22.24 25.29
CA LYS A 114 10.10 21.96 26.09
C LYS A 114 9.79 20.99 27.25
N GLY A 115 9.71 19.70 26.95
CA GLY A 115 9.58 18.60 27.92
C GLY A 115 9.97 17.23 27.31
N ASP A 116 9.84 16.13 28.05
CA ASP A 116 10.03 14.78 27.47
C ASP A 116 8.93 14.51 26.44
N LYS A 117 9.26 14.73 25.16
CA LYS A 117 8.34 14.62 24.02
C LYS A 117 7.64 13.26 23.94
N ARG A 118 8.17 12.21 24.58
CA ARG A 118 7.53 10.89 24.66
C ARG A 118 6.22 10.88 25.46
N ARG A 119 6.10 11.75 26.46
CA ARG A 119 4.91 11.83 27.35
C ARG A 119 3.75 12.61 26.75
N GLN A 120 3.97 13.34 25.66
CA GLN A 120 2.99 14.21 25.01
C GLN A 120 2.72 13.82 23.55
N ARG A 121 2.95 12.56 23.18
CA ARG A 121 2.67 12.08 21.82
C ARG A 121 1.17 11.99 21.58
N LYS A 122 0.69 12.54 20.47
CA LYS A 122 -0.67 12.34 19.98
C LYS A 122 -0.67 11.19 18.97
N VAL A 123 -1.53 10.22 19.22
CA VAL A 123 -1.77 9.08 18.32
C VAL A 123 -2.81 9.49 17.29
N ASN A 124 -2.50 9.22 16.02
CA ASN A 124 -3.37 9.48 14.89
C ASN A 124 -3.45 8.22 14.02
N TRP A 125 -4.46 8.21 13.14
CA TRP A 125 -4.54 7.25 12.05
C TRP A 125 -4.41 8.03 10.75
N THR A 126 -3.39 7.70 9.94
CA THR A 126 -3.17 8.32 8.64
C THR A 126 -3.42 7.28 7.56
N GLU A 127 -4.17 7.64 6.53
CA GLU A 127 -4.46 6.76 5.41
C GLU A 127 -3.25 6.67 4.49
N ALA A 128 -2.74 5.44 4.31
CA ALA A 128 -1.80 5.11 3.25
C ALA A 128 -2.58 4.61 2.04
N ARG A 129 -2.33 5.20 0.87
CA ARG A 129 -3.01 4.84 -0.37
C ARG A 129 -2.07 3.99 -1.19
N LEU A 130 -2.49 2.78 -1.53
CA LEU A 130 -1.77 1.85 -2.38
C LEU A 130 -2.51 1.77 -3.70
N CYS A 131 -1.76 1.70 -4.80
CA CYS A 131 -2.29 1.38 -6.10
C CYS A 131 -1.43 0.32 -6.76
N LEU A 132 -2.04 -0.44 -7.67
CA LEU A 132 -1.38 -1.45 -8.48
C LEU A 132 -1.84 -1.40 -9.93
N ALA A 133 -0.96 -1.82 -10.84
CA ALA A 133 -1.29 -2.00 -12.25
C ALA A 133 -0.55 -3.21 -12.83
N GLY A 134 -1.17 -3.89 -13.78
CA GLY A 134 -0.54 -5.02 -14.48
C GLY A 134 -1.40 -5.58 -15.60
N LEU A 135 -0.81 -6.46 -16.40
CA LEU A 135 -1.53 -7.22 -17.42
C LEU A 135 -2.53 -8.17 -16.75
N PRO A 136 -3.76 -8.31 -17.30
CA PRO A 136 -4.80 -9.17 -16.70
C PRO A 136 -4.31 -10.60 -16.39
N GLU A 137 -3.60 -11.21 -17.33
CA GLU A 137 -3.07 -12.57 -17.27
C GLU A 137 -1.74 -12.72 -16.51
N SER A 138 -1.11 -11.61 -16.13
CA SER A 138 0.14 -11.63 -15.37
C SER A 138 -0.15 -11.77 -13.88
N VAL A 139 0.76 -12.40 -13.15
CA VAL A 139 0.81 -12.34 -11.67
C VAL A 139 1.71 -11.20 -11.17
N SER A 140 2.51 -10.62 -12.06
CA SER A 140 3.36 -9.48 -11.73
C SER A 140 2.56 -8.20 -11.78
N ARG A 141 2.75 -7.36 -10.76
CA ARG A 141 2.17 -6.02 -10.67
C ARG A 141 3.26 -4.99 -10.49
N LYS A 142 2.97 -3.77 -10.91
CA LYS A 142 3.63 -2.57 -10.42
C LYS A 142 2.79 -1.98 -9.30
N TYR A 143 3.47 -1.39 -8.34
CA TYR A 143 2.90 -0.79 -7.14
C TYR A 143 3.40 0.63 -6.99
N ALA A 144 2.55 1.51 -6.46
CA ALA A 144 2.96 2.77 -5.89
C ALA A 144 2.11 3.06 -4.65
N ALA A 145 2.67 3.76 -3.68
CA ALA A 145 1.96 4.08 -2.45
C ALA A 145 2.42 5.40 -1.83
N THR A 146 1.48 6.11 -1.22
CA THR A 146 1.74 7.39 -0.55
C THR A 146 0.91 7.57 0.71
N LEU A 147 1.47 8.36 1.65
CA LEU A 147 0.76 8.94 2.80
C LEU A 147 0.31 10.38 2.53
N GLY A 148 0.60 10.90 1.33
CA GLY A 148 0.31 12.26 0.90
C GLY A 148 -1.16 12.47 0.56
N SER A 149 -1.43 13.42 -0.34
CA SER A 149 -2.80 13.76 -0.70
C SER A 149 -3.46 12.74 -1.64
N VAL A 150 -4.78 12.85 -1.81
CA VAL A 150 -5.53 12.07 -2.80
C VAL A 150 -5.03 12.35 -4.23
N GLU A 151 -4.66 13.58 -4.54
CA GLU A 151 -4.10 13.97 -5.84
C GLU A 151 -2.72 13.37 -6.06
N GLU A 152 -1.90 13.27 -5.01
CA GLU A 152 -0.62 12.60 -5.08
C GLU A 152 -0.79 11.10 -5.35
N ALA A 153 -1.74 10.45 -4.66
CA ALA A 153 -2.08 9.06 -4.93
C ALA A 153 -2.52 8.85 -6.38
N GLY A 154 -3.35 9.75 -6.95
CA GLY A 154 -3.73 9.69 -8.36
C GLY A 154 -2.54 9.85 -9.32
N ARG A 155 -1.61 10.77 -9.03
CA ARG A 155 -0.38 10.90 -9.83
C ARG A 155 0.45 9.62 -9.78
N GLN A 156 0.69 9.09 -8.59
CA GLN A 156 1.42 7.84 -8.41
C GLN A 156 0.73 6.66 -9.10
N TRP A 157 -0.60 6.63 -9.09
CA TRP A 157 -1.40 5.64 -9.79
C TRP A 157 -1.15 5.67 -11.30
N LYS A 158 -1.09 6.86 -11.89
CA LYS A 158 -0.70 7.03 -13.29
C LYS A 158 0.73 6.58 -13.56
N GLY A 159 1.68 6.91 -12.68
CA GLY A 159 3.06 6.42 -12.76
C GLY A 159 3.14 4.90 -12.73
N CYS A 160 2.35 4.26 -11.86
CA CYS A 160 2.23 2.81 -11.76
C CYS A 160 1.71 2.18 -13.07
N VAL A 161 0.70 2.79 -13.69
CA VAL A 161 0.18 2.39 -15.02
C VAL A 161 1.26 2.48 -16.10
N VAL A 162 2.04 3.58 -16.13
CA VAL A 162 3.14 3.75 -17.09
C VAL A 162 4.22 2.68 -16.87
N GLN A 163 4.60 2.42 -15.63
CA GLN A 163 5.57 1.38 -15.29
C GLN A 163 5.09 -0.04 -15.65
N ALA A 164 3.77 -0.26 -15.68
CA ALA A 164 3.16 -1.51 -16.13
C ALA A 164 3.05 -1.61 -17.68
N GLY A 165 3.52 -0.61 -18.42
CA GLY A 165 3.49 -0.57 -19.88
C GLY A 165 2.26 0.12 -20.47
N GLY A 166 1.51 0.89 -19.67
CA GLY A 166 0.36 1.65 -20.13
C GLY A 166 0.74 2.89 -20.94
N GLY A 167 -0.07 3.22 -21.95
CA GLY A 167 0.09 4.37 -22.83
C GLY A 167 -1.24 5.00 -23.23
N ARG A 168 -1.21 5.93 -24.20
CA ARG A 168 -2.36 6.75 -24.63
C ARG A 168 -3.51 5.96 -25.29
N HIS A 169 -3.30 4.69 -25.61
CA HIS A 169 -4.33 3.82 -26.19
C HIS A 169 -4.58 2.56 -25.36
N THR A 170 -4.01 2.48 -24.16
CA THR A 170 -4.25 1.37 -23.25
C THR A 170 -5.62 1.54 -22.59
N HIS A 171 -6.47 0.53 -22.67
CA HIS A 171 -7.70 0.45 -21.89
C HIS A 171 -7.38 0.05 -20.46
N LEU A 172 -7.95 0.75 -19.47
CA LEU A 172 -7.73 0.48 -18.05
C LEU A 172 -9.01 -0.09 -17.46
N HIS A 173 -8.94 -1.34 -16.99
CA HIS A 173 -9.98 -1.96 -16.19
C HIS A 173 -9.70 -1.65 -14.72
N CYS A 174 -10.37 -0.63 -14.19
CA CYS A 174 -10.25 -0.21 -12.80
C CYS A 174 -11.25 -0.99 -11.94
N VAL A 175 -10.80 -1.58 -10.83
CA VAL A 175 -11.68 -2.26 -9.86
C VAL A 175 -11.46 -1.67 -8.47
N GLY A 176 -12.55 -1.43 -7.72
CA GLY A 176 -12.48 -0.92 -6.34
C GLY A 176 -13.85 -0.77 -5.68
N ASP A 177 -13.86 -0.33 -4.42
CA ASP A 177 -15.04 -0.24 -3.54
C ASP A 177 -15.99 0.95 -3.83
N ALA A 178 -15.72 1.70 -4.90
CA ALA A 178 -16.44 2.93 -5.27
C ALA A 178 -16.32 4.07 -4.25
N ALA A 179 -15.20 4.15 -3.51
CA ALA A 179 -14.89 5.36 -2.77
C ALA A 179 -14.80 6.55 -3.74
N SER A 180 -15.57 7.61 -3.45
CA SER A 180 -15.76 8.75 -4.37
C SER A 180 -14.46 9.43 -4.80
N TRP A 181 -13.46 9.45 -3.91
CA TRP A 181 -12.15 10.02 -4.22
C TRP A 181 -11.35 9.15 -5.19
N ILE A 182 -11.52 7.82 -5.16
CA ILE A 182 -10.87 6.87 -6.06
C ILE A 182 -11.46 7.01 -7.46
N GLU A 183 -12.78 7.02 -7.56
CA GLU A 183 -13.48 7.26 -8.84
C GLU A 183 -13.08 8.61 -9.45
N ALA A 184 -13.03 9.66 -8.63
CA ALA A 184 -12.60 10.98 -9.08
C ALA A 184 -11.15 10.98 -9.59
N GLN A 185 -10.24 10.24 -8.93
CA GLN A 185 -8.88 10.09 -9.43
C GLN A 185 -8.81 9.24 -10.71
N ALA A 186 -9.55 8.14 -10.81
CA ALA A 186 -9.60 7.33 -12.02
C ALA A 186 -10.05 8.18 -13.23
N ALA A 187 -11.14 8.92 -13.06
CA ALA A 187 -11.66 9.83 -14.08
C ALA A 187 -10.65 10.94 -14.41
N ARG A 188 -10.01 11.54 -13.41
CA ARG A 188 -9.05 12.64 -13.59
C ARG A 188 -7.77 12.20 -14.30
N GLN A 189 -7.23 11.02 -13.96
CA GLN A 189 -5.92 10.58 -14.44
C GLN A 189 -6.01 9.89 -15.81
N PHE A 190 -7.13 9.21 -16.09
CA PHE A 190 -7.28 8.31 -17.24
C PHE A 190 -8.44 8.67 -18.17
N GLY A 191 -9.42 9.45 -17.70
CA GLY A 191 -10.56 9.87 -18.50
C GLY A 191 -11.28 8.69 -19.15
N SER A 192 -11.54 8.78 -20.45
CA SER A 192 -12.27 7.76 -21.23
C SER A 192 -11.50 6.46 -21.47
N GLN A 193 -10.21 6.39 -21.13
CA GLN A 193 -9.43 5.15 -21.23
C GLN A 193 -9.80 4.15 -20.14
N ALA A 194 -10.35 4.63 -19.02
CA ALA A 194 -10.67 3.79 -17.88
C ALA A 194 -12.16 3.42 -17.85
N SER A 195 -12.42 2.15 -17.56
CA SER A 195 -13.71 1.66 -17.10
C SER A 195 -13.60 1.34 -15.62
N TYR A 196 -14.47 1.90 -14.79
CA TYR A 196 -14.49 1.64 -13.35
C TYR A 196 -15.58 0.64 -13.03
N LEU A 197 -15.20 -0.51 -12.47
CA LEU A 197 -16.10 -1.55 -12.03
C LEU A 197 -16.11 -1.57 -10.50
N VAL A 198 -17.30 -1.48 -9.91
CA VAL A 198 -17.44 -1.62 -8.45
C VAL A 198 -17.19 -3.06 -8.05
N ASP A 199 -16.38 -3.26 -7.02
CA ASP A 199 -16.08 -4.57 -6.44
C ASP A 199 -17.35 -5.36 -6.12
N PHE A 200 -17.50 -6.50 -6.78
CA PHE A 200 -18.63 -7.41 -6.63
C PHE A 200 -18.81 -7.94 -5.20
N TYR A 201 -17.72 -8.23 -4.49
CA TYR A 201 -17.77 -8.70 -3.11
C TYR A 201 -18.15 -7.56 -2.16
N HIS A 202 -17.71 -6.33 -2.42
CA HIS A 202 -18.18 -5.16 -1.69
C HIS A 202 -19.70 -4.94 -1.88
N VAL A 203 -20.20 -5.04 -3.11
CA VAL A 203 -21.66 -5.00 -3.38
C VAL A 203 -22.38 -6.15 -2.68
N SER A 204 -21.76 -7.33 -2.64
CA SER A 204 -22.30 -8.50 -1.96
C SER A 204 -22.46 -8.29 -0.45
N GLU A 205 -21.63 -7.47 0.20
CA GLU A 205 -21.82 -7.13 1.62
C GLU A 205 -23.09 -6.31 1.85
N TYR A 206 -23.39 -5.35 0.96
CA TYR A 206 -24.66 -4.61 1.01
C TYR A 206 -25.85 -5.52 0.80
N LEU A 207 -25.77 -6.43 -0.17
CA LEU A 207 -26.80 -7.44 -0.40
C LEU A 207 -26.97 -8.36 0.81
N ALA A 208 -25.88 -8.79 1.45
CA ALA A 208 -25.93 -9.65 2.62
C ALA A 208 -26.64 -8.98 3.80
N LYS A 209 -26.35 -7.69 4.05
CA LYS A 209 -27.05 -6.89 5.08
C LYS A 209 -28.55 -6.74 4.75
N ALA A 210 -28.89 -6.47 3.48
CA ALA A 210 -30.28 -6.38 3.04
C ALA A 210 -31.02 -7.73 3.11
N ALA A 211 -30.34 -8.84 2.81
CA ALA A 211 -30.91 -10.18 2.78
C ALA A 211 -31.50 -10.61 4.13
N VAL A 212 -30.88 -10.18 5.23
CA VAL A 212 -31.37 -10.45 6.61
C VAL A 212 -32.75 -9.83 6.83
N VAL A 213 -33.06 -8.70 6.20
CA VAL A 213 -34.36 -8.02 6.31
C VAL A 213 -35.35 -8.56 5.27
N VAL A 214 -34.92 -8.74 4.02
CA VAL A 214 -35.78 -9.17 2.92
C VAL A 214 -36.27 -10.60 3.08
N ALA A 215 -35.37 -11.51 3.47
CA ALA A 215 -35.65 -12.93 3.57
C ALA A 215 -35.01 -13.53 4.84
N PRO A 216 -35.49 -13.19 6.05
CA PRO A 216 -34.84 -13.58 7.30
C PRO A 216 -34.62 -15.10 7.44
N GLN A 217 -35.56 -15.91 6.93
CA GLN A 217 -35.51 -17.37 6.99
C GLN A 217 -34.71 -18.03 5.85
N SER A 218 -34.30 -17.26 4.84
CA SER A 218 -33.63 -17.77 3.63
C SER A 218 -32.62 -16.77 3.05
N SER A 219 -31.98 -15.98 3.92
CA SER A 219 -31.14 -14.85 3.55
C SER A 219 -29.99 -15.24 2.62
N GLN A 220 -29.37 -16.40 2.86
CA GLN A 220 -28.30 -16.92 2.01
C GLN A 220 -28.78 -17.30 0.60
N ALA A 221 -29.94 -17.95 0.48
CA ALA A 221 -30.51 -18.30 -0.81
C ALA A 221 -30.93 -17.06 -1.60
N TRP A 222 -31.51 -16.07 -0.91
CA TRP A 222 -31.85 -14.78 -1.51
C TRP A 222 -30.59 -14.02 -1.97
N LEU A 223 -29.54 -13.96 -1.13
CA LEU A 223 -28.25 -13.34 -1.46
C LEU A 223 -27.64 -13.97 -2.71
N HIS A 224 -27.55 -15.30 -2.74
CA HIS A 224 -27.01 -16.03 -3.89
C HIS A 224 -27.80 -15.72 -5.18
N THR A 225 -29.12 -15.67 -5.09
CA THR A 225 -29.97 -15.33 -6.23
C THR A 225 -29.67 -13.92 -6.77
N GLN A 226 -29.50 -12.92 -5.89
CA GLN A 226 -29.19 -11.55 -6.32
C GLN A 226 -27.76 -11.42 -6.85
N GLN A 227 -26.80 -12.15 -6.26
CA GLN A 227 -25.42 -12.24 -6.75
C GLN A 227 -25.37 -12.78 -8.19
N GLU A 228 -26.10 -13.86 -8.47
CA GLU A 228 -26.16 -14.44 -9.82
C GLU A 228 -26.86 -13.52 -10.83
N ARG A 229 -27.86 -12.74 -10.38
CA ARG A 229 -28.46 -11.68 -11.20
C ARG A 229 -27.46 -10.58 -11.54
N LEU A 230 -26.70 -10.08 -10.55
CA LEU A 230 -25.68 -9.06 -10.80
C LEU A 230 -24.62 -9.55 -11.79
N LYS A 231 -24.13 -10.79 -11.66
CA LYS A 231 -23.18 -11.39 -12.63
C LYS A 231 -23.73 -11.48 -14.06
N LYS A 232 -25.05 -11.39 -14.24
CA LYS A 232 -25.75 -11.36 -15.54
C LYS A 232 -26.22 -9.95 -15.92
N ASN A 233 -25.75 -8.91 -15.22
CA ASN A 233 -26.16 -7.51 -15.36
C ASN A 233 -27.66 -7.26 -15.16
N GLN A 234 -28.34 -8.14 -14.43
CA GLN A 234 -29.78 -8.04 -14.11
C GLN A 234 -30.02 -7.13 -12.90
N VAL A 235 -29.44 -5.92 -12.92
CA VAL A 235 -29.52 -4.98 -11.79
C VAL A 235 -30.93 -4.46 -11.57
N VAL A 236 -31.75 -4.36 -12.62
CA VAL A 236 -33.15 -3.94 -12.53
C VAL A 236 -33.97 -4.94 -11.70
N GLU A 237 -33.73 -6.23 -11.89
CA GLU A 237 -34.37 -7.32 -11.16
C GLU A 237 -33.93 -7.36 -9.69
N VAL A 238 -32.67 -7.03 -9.40
CA VAL A 238 -32.16 -6.88 -8.04
C VAL A 238 -32.82 -5.67 -7.35
N LEU A 239 -32.89 -4.53 -8.02
CA LEU A 239 -33.56 -3.33 -7.49
C LEU A 239 -35.06 -3.56 -7.26
N ALA A 240 -35.72 -4.30 -8.16
CA ALA A 240 -37.12 -4.69 -8.01
C ALA A 240 -37.32 -5.66 -6.83
N ALA A 241 -36.39 -6.57 -6.58
CA ALA A 241 -36.43 -7.47 -5.43
C ALA A 241 -36.21 -6.74 -4.09
N LEU A 242 -35.44 -5.65 -4.09
CA LEU A 242 -35.22 -4.81 -2.91
C LEU A 242 -36.40 -3.87 -2.61
N ALA A 243 -37.07 -3.35 -3.64
CA ALA A 243 -38.02 -2.25 -3.51
C ALA A 243 -39.19 -2.47 -2.51
N PRO A 244 -39.84 -3.64 -2.44
CA PRO A 244 -40.94 -3.88 -1.50
C PRO A 244 -40.52 -3.85 -0.02
N HIS A 245 -39.22 -3.99 0.25
CA HIS A 245 -38.66 -4.11 1.58
C HIS A 245 -37.90 -2.85 2.02
N CYS A 246 -37.94 -1.77 1.22
CA CYS A 246 -37.26 -0.53 1.57
C CYS A 246 -37.85 0.10 2.83
N GLU A 247 -36.98 0.39 3.78
CA GLU A 247 -37.37 0.96 5.06
C GLU A 247 -37.71 2.44 4.94
N ALA A 248 -38.61 2.92 5.82
CA ALA A 248 -39.12 4.29 5.81
C ALA A 248 -37.99 5.33 5.90
N ALA A 249 -38.07 6.38 5.07
CA ALA A 249 -37.02 7.41 4.93
C ALA A 249 -36.58 8.06 6.25
N ALA A 250 -37.45 8.09 7.26
CA ALA A 250 -37.16 8.64 8.59
C ALA A 250 -36.18 7.79 9.42
N LEU A 251 -36.03 6.49 9.14
CA LEU A 251 -35.08 5.65 9.88
C LEU A 251 -33.63 6.05 9.59
N PRO A 252 -32.72 5.99 10.57
CA PRO A 252 -31.29 6.16 10.34
C PRO A 252 -30.74 5.15 9.33
N ALA A 253 -29.69 5.51 8.58
CA ALA A 253 -29.08 4.61 7.59
C ALA A 253 -28.53 3.31 8.20
N ALA A 254 -28.06 3.37 9.45
CA ALA A 254 -27.57 2.19 10.18
C ALA A 254 -28.66 1.14 10.44
N GLU A 255 -29.93 1.55 10.42
CA GLU A 255 -31.10 0.71 10.66
C GLU A 255 -31.90 0.43 9.38
N ALA A 256 -31.38 0.85 8.21
CA ALA A 256 -32.07 0.74 6.93
C ALA A 256 -31.18 0.07 5.85
N PRO A 257 -30.72 -1.18 6.07
CA PRO A 257 -29.80 -1.88 5.18
C PRO A 257 -30.35 -2.07 3.75
N VAL A 258 -31.67 -2.30 3.57
CA VAL A 258 -32.26 -2.48 2.24
C VAL A 258 -32.21 -1.18 1.45
N ARG A 259 -32.61 -0.06 2.06
CA ARG A 259 -32.52 1.26 1.44
C ARG A 259 -31.08 1.67 1.16
N VAL A 260 -30.14 1.38 2.07
CA VAL A 260 -28.72 1.65 1.86
C VAL A 260 -28.19 0.86 0.66
N CYS A 261 -28.48 -0.44 0.58
CA CYS A 261 -28.10 -1.27 -0.56
C CYS A 261 -28.71 -0.76 -1.88
N GLN A 262 -30.02 -0.46 -1.90
CA GLN A 262 -30.70 0.03 -3.09
C GLN A 262 -30.12 1.37 -3.57
N ARG A 263 -29.82 2.29 -2.63
CA ARG A 263 -29.19 3.57 -2.94
C ARG A 263 -27.79 3.38 -3.51
N TYR A 264 -27.00 2.49 -2.90
CA TYR A 264 -25.66 2.16 -3.37
C TYR A 264 -25.70 1.66 -4.83
N LEU A 265 -26.51 0.64 -5.13
CA LEU A 265 -26.66 0.13 -6.50
C LEU A 265 -27.10 1.21 -7.51
N ARG A 266 -28.06 2.07 -7.12
CA ARG A 266 -28.53 3.16 -7.99
C ARG A 266 -27.46 4.19 -8.31
N ASN A 267 -26.60 4.50 -7.35
CA ASN A 267 -25.52 5.47 -7.53
C ASN A 267 -24.42 4.95 -8.48
N HIS A 268 -24.31 3.63 -8.63
CA HIS A 268 -23.21 2.98 -9.35
C HIS A 268 -23.67 2.20 -10.60
N LEU A 269 -24.87 2.45 -11.13
CA LEU A 269 -25.44 1.67 -12.26
C LEU A 269 -24.50 1.53 -13.47
N ALA A 270 -23.73 2.57 -13.79
CA ALA A 270 -22.78 2.57 -14.90
C ALA A 270 -21.50 1.73 -14.64
N GLN A 271 -21.32 1.23 -13.43
CA GLN A 271 -20.11 0.58 -12.92
C GLN A 271 -20.38 -0.85 -12.46
N LEU A 272 -21.51 -1.45 -12.87
CA LEU A 272 -21.95 -2.80 -12.50
C LEU A 272 -21.95 -3.77 -13.70
N ASP A 273 -21.13 -3.53 -14.72
CA ASP A 273 -20.98 -4.42 -15.89
C ASP A 273 -20.13 -5.66 -15.55
N TYR A 274 -20.66 -6.51 -14.68
CA TYR A 274 -20.01 -7.75 -14.27
C TYR A 274 -19.98 -8.78 -15.39
N ALA A 275 -21.05 -8.89 -16.18
CA ALA A 275 -21.13 -9.85 -17.27
C ALA A 275 -20.08 -9.55 -18.34
N GLY A 276 -19.87 -8.27 -18.70
CA GLY A 276 -18.84 -7.85 -19.63
C GLY A 276 -17.43 -8.14 -19.12
N ALA A 277 -17.16 -7.84 -17.84
CA ALA A 277 -15.87 -8.15 -17.22
C ALA A 277 -15.59 -9.67 -17.19
N ILE A 278 -16.56 -10.49 -16.78
CA ILE A 278 -16.45 -11.95 -16.75
C ILE A 278 -16.20 -12.50 -18.17
N ALA A 279 -16.96 -12.05 -19.17
CA ALA A 279 -16.80 -12.49 -20.55
C ALA A 279 -15.42 -12.11 -21.13
N ALA A 280 -14.85 -10.99 -20.68
CA ALA A 280 -13.52 -10.53 -21.05
C ALA A 280 -12.38 -11.15 -20.23
N GLY A 281 -12.67 -12.06 -19.29
CA GLY A 281 -11.68 -12.66 -18.40
C GLY A 281 -11.05 -11.68 -17.40
N LEU A 282 -11.76 -10.59 -17.08
CA LEU A 282 -11.30 -9.54 -16.18
C LEU A 282 -11.78 -9.77 -14.74
N PRO A 283 -11.01 -9.31 -13.74
CA PRO A 283 -11.43 -9.42 -12.35
C PRO A 283 -12.67 -8.56 -12.08
N ILE A 284 -13.56 -9.07 -11.23
CA ILE A 284 -14.75 -8.36 -10.76
C ILE A 284 -14.67 -7.93 -9.29
N GLY A 285 -13.56 -8.22 -8.62
CA GLY A 285 -13.32 -7.86 -7.24
C GLY A 285 -11.88 -7.41 -7.04
N SER A 286 -11.66 -6.60 -6.01
CA SER A 286 -10.40 -5.92 -5.67
C SER A 286 -9.56 -6.70 -4.64
N GLY A 287 -9.66 -8.02 -4.66
CA GLY A 287 -8.93 -8.88 -3.73
C GLY A 287 -7.40 -8.77 -3.87
N GLU A 288 -6.91 -8.36 -5.04
CA GLU A 288 -5.47 -8.14 -5.27
C GLU A 288 -4.95 -6.94 -4.47
N ILE A 289 -5.63 -5.79 -4.47
CA ILE A 289 -5.21 -4.62 -3.70
C ILE A 289 -5.31 -4.86 -2.19
N GLU A 290 -6.36 -5.55 -1.73
CA GLU A 290 -6.51 -5.93 -0.32
C GLU A 290 -5.36 -6.85 0.15
N SER A 291 -5.02 -7.84 -0.66
CA SER A 291 -3.89 -8.73 -0.40
C SER A 291 -2.56 -7.96 -0.41
N SER A 292 -2.42 -7.03 -1.35
CA SER A 292 -1.23 -6.18 -1.49
C SER A 292 -1.07 -5.23 -0.30
N HIS A 293 -2.15 -4.71 0.28
CA HIS A 293 -2.09 -3.96 1.54
C HIS A 293 -1.48 -4.79 2.66
N ARG A 294 -1.89 -6.06 2.80
CA ARG A 294 -1.34 -6.97 3.82
C ARG A 294 0.15 -7.21 3.64
N THR A 295 0.60 -7.45 2.40
CA THR A 295 1.97 -7.87 2.11
C THR A 295 2.96 -6.72 1.93
N VAL A 296 2.56 -5.64 1.25
CA VAL A 296 3.42 -4.48 0.96
C VAL A 296 3.49 -3.56 2.17
N ILE A 297 2.33 -3.15 2.71
CA ILE A 297 2.25 -2.11 3.74
C ILE A 297 2.21 -2.70 5.16
N GLN A 298 1.17 -3.49 5.47
CA GLN A 298 0.83 -3.84 6.85
C GLN A 298 1.87 -4.76 7.49
N SER A 299 2.49 -5.64 6.70
CA SER A 299 3.57 -6.56 7.13
C SER A 299 4.69 -5.87 7.91
N ARG A 300 4.95 -4.58 7.65
CA ARG A 300 5.95 -3.79 8.37
C ARG A 300 5.40 -2.57 9.09
N LEU A 301 4.47 -1.84 8.48
CA LEU A 301 3.98 -0.58 9.02
C LEU A 301 2.84 -0.74 10.02
N LYS A 302 2.15 -1.89 10.03
CA LYS A 302 1.00 -2.18 10.92
C LYS A 302 1.25 -3.41 11.81
N ILE A 303 2.47 -3.55 12.30
CA ILE A 303 2.84 -4.56 13.30
C ILE A 303 2.57 -4.05 14.72
N SER A 304 2.44 -4.96 15.68
CA SER A 304 2.23 -4.59 17.09
C SER A 304 3.33 -3.66 17.60
N GLY A 305 2.92 -2.57 18.26
CA GLY A 305 3.82 -1.57 18.82
C GLY A 305 4.44 -0.57 17.82
N ALA A 306 4.17 -0.71 16.52
CA ALA A 306 4.65 0.24 15.52
C ALA A 306 3.81 1.52 15.52
N TRP A 307 4.47 2.64 15.82
CA TRP A 307 3.92 3.98 15.81
C TRP A 307 4.90 4.89 15.07
N TRP A 308 4.45 5.50 13.99
CA TRP A 308 5.35 6.18 13.06
C TRP A 308 5.15 7.68 13.04
N LEU A 309 6.25 8.42 12.99
CA LEU A 309 6.19 9.75 12.39
C LEU A 309 5.81 9.58 10.92
N VAL A 310 4.92 10.42 10.40
CA VAL A 310 4.44 10.34 9.00
C VAL A 310 5.62 10.28 8.01
N GLU A 311 6.64 11.12 8.22
CA GLU A 311 7.87 11.13 7.42
C GLU A 311 8.60 9.78 7.42
N ASN A 312 8.72 9.12 8.58
CA ASN A 312 9.41 7.83 8.65
C ASN A 312 8.56 6.68 8.08
N ALA A 313 7.23 6.80 8.16
CA ALA A 313 6.34 5.87 7.48
C ALA A 313 6.45 6.01 5.96
N GLY A 314 6.58 7.23 5.43
CA GLY A 314 6.81 7.49 4.00
C GLY A 314 8.09 6.82 3.48
N LYS A 315 9.22 7.04 4.16
CA LYS A 315 10.50 6.37 3.87
C LYS A 315 10.39 4.85 3.88
N MET A 316 9.72 4.29 4.89
CA MET A 316 9.51 2.85 4.97
C MET A 316 8.59 2.35 3.85
N LEU A 317 7.55 3.10 3.51
CA LEU A 317 6.61 2.77 2.45
C LEU A 317 7.30 2.71 1.08
N ALA A 318 8.14 3.70 0.75
CA ALA A 318 8.95 3.71 -0.47
C ALA A 318 9.83 2.45 -0.56
N LEU A 319 10.52 2.10 0.54
CA LEU A 319 11.33 0.89 0.63
C LEU A 319 10.53 -0.40 0.38
N ARG A 320 9.32 -0.49 0.94
CA ARG A 320 8.42 -1.64 0.75
C ARG A 320 7.93 -1.73 -0.70
N VAL A 321 7.58 -0.61 -1.32
CA VAL A 321 7.14 -0.55 -2.72
C VAL A 321 8.27 -0.97 -3.66
N THR A 322 9.49 -0.48 -3.49
CA THR A 322 10.66 -0.90 -4.29
C THR A 322 10.90 -2.41 -4.20
N ARG A 323 10.72 -3.02 -3.03
CA ARG A 323 10.83 -4.47 -2.87
C ARG A 323 9.68 -5.21 -3.57
N ALA A 324 8.44 -4.71 -3.45
CA ALA A 324 7.28 -5.28 -4.13
C ALA A 324 7.41 -5.22 -5.66
N ASN A 325 8.01 -4.15 -6.19
CA ASN A 325 8.29 -3.96 -7.62
C ASN A 325 9.52 -4.74 -8.13
N GLN A 326 10.18 -5.53 -7.28
CA GLN A 326 11.41 -6.29 -7.57
C GLN A 326 12.61 -5.41 -7.96
N GLU A 327 12.62 -4.15 -7.55
CA GLU A 327 13.63 -3.15 -7.92
C GLU A 327 14.81 -3.11 -6.94
N TRP A 328 14.78 -3.94 -5.89
CA TRP A 328 15.82 -4.05 -4.87
C TRP A 328 17.23 -4.21 -5.45
N LYS A 329 17.42 -5.16 -6.38
CA LYS A 329 18.74 -5.42 -6.97
C LYS A 329 19.22 -4.24 -7.81
N SER A 330 18.32 -3.60 -8.56
CA SER A 330 18.63 -2.44 -9.40
C SER A 330 19.10 -1.27 -8.55
N TYR A 331 18.35 -0.95 -7.50
CA TYR A 331 18.70 0.10 -6.53
C TYR A 331 20.13 -0.06 -5.98
N TRP A 332 20.46 -1.24 -5.44
CA TRP A 332 21.79 -1.50 -4.88
C TRP A 332 22.91 -1.53 -5.93
N THR A 333 22.58 -1.82 -7.20
CA THR A 333 23.56 -1.82 -8.29
C THR A 333 23.89 -0.39 -8.70
N GLN A 334 22.87 0.46 -8.87
CA GLN A 334 23.03 1.89 -9.16
C GLN A 334 23.82 2.58 -8.05
N LEU A 335 23.48 2.35 -6.78
CA LEU A 335 24.18 2.96 -5.65
C LEU A 335 25.67 2.57 -5.57
N ARG A 336 26.04 1.35 -6.02
CA ARG A 336 27.46 0.95 -6.12
C ARG A 336 28.17 1.67 -7.25
N GLN A 337 27.50 1.88 -8.38
CA GLN A 337 28.07 2.59 -9.52
C GLN A 337 28.26 4.08 -9.23
N SER A 338 27.34 4.72 -8.51
CA SER A 338 27.46 6.13 -8.12
C SER A 338 28.54 6.40 -7.05
N ASN A 339 28.95 5.35 -6.31
CA ASN A 339 29.96 5.44 -5.25
C ASN A 339 31.35 4.89 -5.68
N ALA A 340 31.49 4.43 -6.92
CA ALA A 340 32.73 3.91 -7.48
C ALA A 340 33.56 5.03 -8.13
#